data_AF-A0A2P6VKS3-F1
#
_entry.id   AF-A0A2P6VKS3-F1
#
_cell.length_a   1.000
_cell.length_b   1.000
_cell.length_c   1.000
_cell.angle_alpha   90.00
_cell.angle_beta   90.00
_cell.angle_gamma   90.00
#
_symmetry.space_group_name_H-M   'P 1'
#
loop_
_entity.id
_entity.type
_entity.pdbx_description
1 polymer ?
#
loop_
_entity_poly.entity_id
_entity_poly.type
_entity_poly.pdbx_seq_one_letter_code
_entity_poly.pdbx_strand_id
1 'polypeptide(L)'
;MTCKRQGEARSDLHTLAGASRLDNIRVVFGAAVSKSVLPLDVVCGSGAEGSGDGVHCEVEGYISSADYSGKKTHMVLFINGRSVECKPLKRALETTYAAVLPKAAKPFIFLEMRLPGKHVDVNVHPTKQEVGFLHQEHLIEAIRAAVEDKLLTSNAKRTYAQALLPGASLVGEAPKELVSSYYRPEKLVRTDAKAQTLHAFLVDDATHKHTTAQPFAGRRRRF
;
A
#
# COMPACT_ATOMS: atom_id res chain seq x y z
N MET A 1 7.58 1.39 31.24
CA MET A 1 6.67 0.53 32.03
C MET A 1 7.01 -0.92 31.74
N THR A 2 7.25 -1.72 32.78
CA THR A 2 7.60 -3.14 32.64
C THR A 2 6.48 -3.98 33.25
N CYS A 3 5.79 -4.78 32.44
CA CYS A 3 4.76 -5.69 32.94
C CYS A 3 5.36 -7.08 33.10
N LYS A 4 5.16 -7.65 34.28
CA LYS A 4 5.65 -8.99 34.64
C LYS A 4 4.45 -9.85 35.00
N ARG A 5 4.35 -11.01 34.36
CA ARG A 5 3.34 -12.00 34.72
C ARG A 5 3.67 -12.55 36.11
N GLN A 6 2.65 -12.68 36.97
CA GLN A 6 2.85 -13.15 38.34
C GLN A 6 3.37 -14.59 38.30
N GLY A 7 4.60 -14.80 38.82
CA GLY A 7 5.27 -16.11 38.87
C GLY A 7 6.49 -16.26 37.96
N GLU A 8 6.70 -15.41 36.96
CA GLU A 8 7.87 -15.50 36.06
C GLU A 8 8.99 -14.54 36.43
N ALA A 9 10.24 -15.02 36.42
CA ALA A 9 11.40 -14.19 36.79
C ALA A 9 11.63 -13.05 35.78
N ARG A 10 11.32 -13.29 34.50
CA ARG A 10 11.48 -12.33 33.40
C ARG A 10 10.20 -11.51 33.21
N SER A 11 10.39 -10.25 32.88
CA SER A 11 9.34 -9.33 32.49
C SER A 11 8.88 -9.64 31.07
N ASP A 12 7.56 -9.68 30.91
CA ASP A 12 6.88 -10.18 29.70
C ASP A 12 6.65 -9.04 28.69
N LEU A 13 6.57 -7.80 29.19
CA LEU A 13 6.43 -6.60 28.36
C LEU A 13 7.29 -5.46 28.88
N HIS A 14 8.00 -4.77 28.00
CA HIS A 14 8.81 -3.60 28.32
C HIS A 14 8.56 -2.48 27.33
N THR A 15 7.84 -1.45 27.73
CA THR A 15 7.69 -0.21 26.95
C THR A 15 8.49 0.91 27.58
N LEU A 16 9.12 1.76 26.78
CA LEU A 16 9.81 2.96 27.28
C LEU A 16 8.78 4.06 27.57
N ALA A 17 8.95 4.80 28.67
CA ALA A 17 8.11 5.96 28.95
C ALA A 17 8.47 7.08 27.97
N GLY A 18 7.59 7.38 27.02
CA GLY A 18 7.84 8.33 25.91
C GLY A 18 8.08 7.67 24.55
N ALA A 19 8.00 6.35 24.45
CA ALA A 19 8.04 5.66 23.15
C ALA A 19 6.86 6.08 22.25
N SER A 20 7.12 6.15 20.95
CA SER A 20 6.07 6.42 19.97
C SER A 20 5.02 5.30 19.98
N ARG A 21 3.80 5.60 19.51
CA ARG A 21 2.73 4.58 19.40
C ARG A 21 3.18 3.40 18.53
N LEU A 22 3.96 3.66 17.48
CA LEU A 22 4.56 2.63 16.61
C LEU A 22 5.57 1.73 17.35
N ASP A 23 6.42 2.30 18.18
CA ASP A 23 7.39 1.52 18.98
C ASP A 23 6.68 0.62 19.99
N ASN A 24 5.60 1.11 20.60
CA ASN A 24 4.78 0.30 21.50
C ASN A 24 4.09 -0.84 20.75
N ILE A 25 3.56 -0.58 19.55
CA ILE A 25 2.99 -1.64 18.68
C ILE A 25 4.07 -2.68 18.33
N ARG A 26 5.30 -2.24 18.03
CA ARG A 26 6.43 -3.13 17.75
C ARG A 26 6.79 -4.03 18.94
N VAL A 27 6.82 -3.48 20.15
CA VAL A 27 7.11 -4.24 21.38
C VAL A 27 6.02 -5.25 21.67
N VAL A 28 4.74 -4.87 21.52
CA VAL A 28 3.59 -5.70 21.91
C VAL A 28 3.25 -6.75 20.86
N PHE A 29 3.22 -6.38 19.58
CA PHE A 29 2.75 -7.23 18.48
C PHE A 29 3.89 -7.73 17.57
N GLY A 30 5.11 -7.24 17.78
CA GLY A 30 6.29 -7.66 17.05
C GLY A 30 6.64 -6.77 15.86
N ALA A 31 7.84 -7.00 15.33
CA ALA A 31 8.42 -6.17 14.26
C ALA A 31 7.67 -6.30 12.92
N ALA A 32 7.07 -7.46 12.63
CA ALA A 32 6.34 -7.69 11.38
C ALA A 32 5.17 -6.71 11.22
N VAL A 33 4.36 -6.54 12.27
CA VAL A 33 3.24 -5.60 12.28
C VAL A 33 3.72 -4.17 12.12
N SER A 34 4.73 -3.76 12.90
CA SER A 34 5.22 -2.37 12.91
C SER A 34 5.74 -1.88 11.55
N LYS A 35 6.24 -2.78 10.69
CA LYS A 35 6.74 -2.42 9.36
C LYS A 35 5.64 -2.29 8.31
N SER A 36 4.53 -2.98 8.51
CA SER A 36 3.44 -3.08 7.56
C SER A 36 2.21 -2.25 7.98
N VAL A 37 2.35 -1.35 8.94
CA VAL A 37 1.26 -0.45 9.37
C VAL A 37 1.35 0.91 8.68
N LEU A 38 0.20 1.48 8.40
CA LEU A 38 -0.03 2.77 7.78
C LEU A 38 -0.76 3.66 8.78
N PRO A 39 -0.37 4.94 8.94
CA PRO A 39 -1.11 5.87 9.75
C PRO A 39 -2.47 6.18 9.13
N LEU A 40 -3.49 6.28 9.96
CA LEU A 40 -4.86 6.64 9.60
C LEU A 40 -5.31 7.80 10.48
N ASP A 41 -5.57 8.94 9.87
CA ASP A 41 -6.13 10.12 10.52
C ASP A 41 -7.42 10.49 9.80
N VAL A 42 -8.53 10.55 10.54
CA VAL A 42 -9.87 10.83 10.01
C VAL A 42 -10.56 11.80 10.94
N VAL A 43 -11.07 12.89 10.38
CA VAL A 43 -11.93 13.83 11.10
C VAL A 43 -13.34 13.65 10.54
N CYS A 44 -14.25 13.18 11.39
CA CYS A 44 -15.65 12.99 11.06
C CYS A 44 -16.46 14.15 11.67
N GLY A 45 -17.18 14.89 10.83
CA GLY A 45 -18.17 15.87 11.26
C GLY A 45 -19.55 15.43 10.76
N SER A 46 -20.47 15.02 11.64
CA SER A 46 -21.87 14.77 11.24
C SER A 46 -22.74 16.02 11.43
N GLY A 47 -22.26 17.16 10.94
CA GLY A 47 -23.04 18.39 10.88
C GLY A 47 -23.35 18.69 9.42
N ALA A 48 -24.62 18.60 9.03
CA ALA A 48 -25.07 19.34 7.85
C ALA A 48 -24.78 20.82 8.11
N GLU A 49 -24.12 21.48 7.16
CA GLU A 49 -23.71 22.87 7.28
C GLU A 49 -24.93 23.73 7.67
N GLY A 50 -25.01 24.15 8.95
CA GLY A 50 -26.09 24.99 9.47
C GLY A 50 -26.77 24.53 10.76
N SER A 51 -26.60 23.29 11.22
CA SER A 51 -27.20 22.80 12.48
C SER A 51 -26.13 22.63 13.56
N GLY A 52 -26.23 23.38 14.66
CA GLY A 52 -25.23 23.45 15.75
C GLY A 52 -24.99 22.18 16.56
N ASP A 53 -25.58 21.05 16.17
CA ASP A 53 -25.45 19.73 16.79
C ASP A 53 -24.54 18.79 15.97
N GLY A 54 -23.51 19.34 15.33
CA GLY A 54 -22.53 18.56 14.57
C GLY A 54 -21.68 17.69 15.50
N VAL A 55 -21.67 16.37 15.29
CA VAL A 55 -20.75 15.48 16.00
C VAL A 55 -19.37 15.61 15.38
N HIS A 56 -18.46 16.27 16.08
CA HIS A 56 -17.03 16.28 15.75
C HIS A 56 -16.34 15.07 16.41
N CYS A 57 -15.77 14.20 15.59
CA CYS A 57 -15.03 13.03 16.02
C CYS A 57 -13.67 13.01 15.32
N GLU A 58 -12.60 12.85 16.09
CA GLU A 58 -11.26 12.65 15.58
C GLU A 58 -10.88 11.18 15.78
N VAL A 59 -10.43 10.54 14.71
CA VAL A 59 -9.94 9.16 14.73
C VAL A 59 -8.49 9.19 14.28
N GLU A 60 -7.59 8.77 15.16
CA GLU A 60 -6.17 8.57 14.87
C GLU A 60 -5.88 7.08 15.00
N GLY A 61 -4.98 6.53 14.20
CA GLY A 61 -4.71 5.10 14.29
C GLY A 61 -3.65 4.59 13.34
N TYR A 62 -3.49 3.27 13.41
CA TYR A 62 -2.61 2.51 12.54
C TYR A 62 -3.34 1.29 11.99
N ILE A 63 -3.29 1.14 10.68
CA ILE A 63 -3.95 0.07 9.96
C ILE A 63 -2.93 -0.74 9.17
N SER A 64 -3.13 -2.04 9.03
CA SER A 64 -2.21 -2.87 8.25
C SER A 64 -2.35 -2.65 6.75
N SER A 65 -1.23 -2.55 6.03
CA SER A 65 -1.17 -2.65 4.57
C SER A 65 -1.62 -4.04 4.09
N ALA A 66 -1.95 -4.14 2.80
CA ALA A 66 -2.27 -5.40 2.13
C ALA A 66 -1.11 -6.42 2.13
N ASP A 67 0.11 -5.99 2.47
CA ASP A 67 1.28 -6.86 2.58
C ASP A 67 1.32 -7.65 3.90
N TYR A 68 0.57 -7.20 4.90
CA TYR A 68 0.49 -7.89 6.18
C TYR A 68 -0.48 -9.06 6.11
N SER A 69 -0.03 -10.23 6.56
CA SER A 69 -0.87 -11.41 6.71
C SER A 69 -0.72 -12.00 8.10
N GLY A 70 -1.70 -11.73 8.97
CA GLY A 70 -1.82 -12.32 10.29
C GLY A 70 -2.68 -13.60 10.28
N LYS A 71 -2.48 -14.48 11.26
CA LYS A 71 -3.33 -15.66 11.50
C LYS A 71 -4.69 -15.31 12.12
N LYS A 72 -4.75 -14.22 12.89
CA LYS A 72 -5.94 -13.76 13.62
C LYS A 72 -6.12 -12.26 13.43
N THR A 73 -7.38 -11.81 13.34
CA THR A 73 -7.69 -10.38 13.33
C THR A 73 -7.38 -9.81 14.72
N HIS A 74 -6.47 -8.85 14.77
CA HIS A 74 -6.18 -8.08 15.97
C HIS A 74 -6.74 -6.67 15.76
N MET A 75 -7.78 -6.34 16.52
CA MET A 75 -8.38 -5.01 16.53
C MET A 75 -8.30 -4.48 17.95
N VAL A 76 -7.68 -3.32 18.11
CA VAL A 76 -7.59 -2.59 19.37
C VAL A 76 -8.24 -1.23 19.14
N LEU A 77 -9.29 -0.94 19.89
CA LEU A 77 -10.03 0.30 19.81
C LEU A 77 -9.97 1.01 21.16
N PHE A 78 -9.54 2.26 21.14
CA PHE A 78 -9.59 3.17 22.26
C PHE A 78 -10.58 4.29 21.99
N ILE A 79 -11.39 4.63 22.99
CA ILE A 79 -12.32 5.76 22.95
C ILE A 79 -12.04 6.60 24.18
N ASN A 80 -11.63 7.86 23.99
CA ASN A 80 -11.28 8.77 25.07
C ASN A 80 -10.34 8.13 26.11
N GLY A 81 -9.36 7.34 25.63
CA GLY A 81 -8.37 6.63 26.45
C GLY A 81 -8.84 5.32 27.10
N ARG A 82 -10.08 4.87 26.86
CA ARG A 82 -10.59 3.58 27.35
C ARG A 82 -10.54 2.51 26.26
N SER A 83 -10.06 1.32 26.58
CA SER A 83 -10.18 0.16 25.70
C SER A 83 -11.66 -0.24 25.59
N VAL A 84 -12.15 -0.38 24.36
CA VAL A 84 -13.54 -0.70 24.07
C VAL A 84 -13.59 -1.76 22.97
N GLU A 85 -14.56 -2.67 23.04
CA GLU A 85 -14.81 -3.64 21.97
C GLU A 85 -16.10 -3.29 21.22
N CYS A 86 -15.99 -3.12 19.91
CA CYS A 86 -17.14 -2.83 19.03
C CYS A 86 -17.25 -3.91 17.95
N LYS A 87 -18.18 -4.87 18.14
CA LYS A 87 -18.41 -5.97 17.19
C LYS A 87 -18.86 -5.49 15.80
N PRO A 88 -19.77 -4.50 15.66
CA PRO A 88 -20.19 -3.98 14.36
C PRO A 88 -19.02 -3.39 13.56
N LEU A 89 -18.20 -2.54 14.19
CA LEU A 89 -17.02 -1.93 13.56
C LEU A 89 -16.01 -3.00 13.13
N LYS A 90 -15.77 -4.00 13.98
CA LYS A 90 -14.88 -5.13 13.65
C LYS A 90 -15.34 -5.87 12.39
N ARG A 91 -16.64 -6.19 12.30
CA ARG A 91 -17.21 -6.87 11.14
C ARG A 91 -17.09 -6.03 9.87
N ALA A 92 -17.42 -4.74 9.95
CA ALA A 92 -17.32 -3.83 8.82
C ALA A 92 -15.90 -3.76 8.26
N LEU A 93 -14.91 -3.61 9.14
CA LEU A 93 -13.50 -3.58 8.75
C LEU A 93 -13.04 -4.93 8.18
N GLU A 94 -13.40 -6.06 8.79
CA GLU A 94 -13.07 -7.38 8.25
C GLU A 94 -13.62 -7.57 6.82
N THR A 95 -14.84 -7.09 6.54
CA THR A 95 -15.43 -7.12 5.20
C THR A 95 -14.66 -6.26 4.20
N THR A 96 -14.27 -5.04 4.57
CA THR A 96 -13.45 -4.16 3.69
C THR A 96 -12.09 -4.76 3.40
N TYR A 97 -11.43 -5.32 4.42
CA TYR A 97 -10.16 -6.01 4.23
C TYR A 97 -10.29 -7.28 3.39
N ALA A 98 -11.39 -8.02 3.49
CA ALA A 98 -11.61 -9.23 2.69
C ALA A 98 -11.67 -8.96 1.17
N ALA A 99 -11.98 -7.73 0.74
CA ALA A 99 -11.94 -7.34 -0.66
C ALA A 99 -10.52 -7.10 -1.19
N VAL A 100 -9.58 -6.71 -0.31
CA VAL A 100 -8.20 -6.34 -0.68
C VAL A 100 -7.19 -7.46 -0.38
N LEU A 101 -7.41 -8.21 0.71
CA LEU A 101 -6.48 -9.22 1.19
C LEU A 101 -6.76 -10.61 0.58
N PRO A 102 -5.72 -11.43 0.36
CA PRO A 102 -5.89 -12.79 -0.10
C PRO A 102 -6.65 -13.65 0.92
N LYS A 103 -7.34 -14.68 0.42
CA LYS A 103 -8.12 -15.62 1.24
C LYS A 103 -7.22 -16.21 2.34
N ALA A 104 -7.63 -16.02 3.61
CA ALA A 104 -6.97 -16.39 4.86
C ALA A 104 -6.04 -15.35 5.54
N ALA A 105 -5.76 -14.20 4.92
CA ALA A 105 -5.02 -13.13 5.60
C ALA A 105 -5.96 -12.35 6.56
N LYS A 106 -5.46 -12.01 7.74
CA LYS A 106 -6.18 -11.20 8.73
C LYS A 106 -5.47 -9.88 9.01
N PRO A 107 -6.21 -8.75 9.06
CA PRO A 107 -5.62 -7.45 9.28
C PRO A 107 -5.26 -7.20 10.75
N PHE A 108 -4.38 -6.22 10.94
CA PHE A 108 -4.11 -5.60 12.23
C PHE A 108 -4.63 -4.17 12.21
N ILE A 109 -5.40 -3.80 13.24
CA ILE A 109 -6.09 -2.52 13.31
C ILE A 109 -5.91 -1.95 14.72
N PHE A 110 -5.37 -0.75 14.80
CA PHE A 110 -5.28 0.05 16.01
C PHE A 110 -5.97 1.38 15.75
N LEU A 111 -6.97 1.72 16.56
CA LEU A 111 -7.75 2.95 16.40
C LEU A 111 -7.90 3.61 17.76
N GLU A 112 -7.69 4.92 17.79
CA GLU A 112 -7.93 5.80 18.92
C GLU A 112 -8.92 6.87 18.47
N MET A 113 -10.05 6.95 19.17
CA MET A 113 -11.14 7.84 18.84
C MET A 113 -11.33 8.85 19.95
N ARG A 114 -11.41 10.12 19.58
CA ARG A 114 -11.73 11.25 20.46
C ARG A 114 -13.07 11.80 20.05
N LEU A 115 -14.05 11.71 20.95
CA LEU A 115 -15.38 12.30 20.74
C LEU A 115 -15.83 13.06 21.98
N PRO A 116 -16.63 14.13 21.81
CA PRO A 116 -17.29 14.79 22.92
C PRO A 116 -18.26 13.82 23.62
N GLY A 117 -18.10 13.68 24.95
CA GLY A 117 -18.85 12.72 25.77
C GLY A 117 -20.38 12.88 25.79
N LYS A 118 -20.93 13.94 25.18
CA LYS A 118 -22.38 14.12 25.00
C LYS A 118 -22.99 13.16 23.97
N HIS A 119 -22.18 12.62 23.06
CA HIS A 119 -22.63 11.77 21.94
C HIS A 119 -22.19 10.30 22.08
N VAL A 120 -21.51 9.97 23.18
CA VAL A 120 -21.01 8.61 23.45
C VAL A 120 -21.70 8.10 24.71
N ASP A 121 -22.60 7.13 24.55
CA ASP A 121 -23.15 6.41 25.70
C ASP A 121 -22.18 5.29 26.09
N VAL A 122 -21.20 5.69 26.90
CA VAL A 122 -20.20 4.80 27.51
C VAL A 122 -20.87 4.07 28.68
N ASN A 123 -21.93 3.31 28.40
CA ASN A 123 -22.57 2.44 29.37
C ASN A 123 -21.69 1.18 29.60
N VAL A 124 -20.50 1.41 30.15
CA VAL A 124 -19.48 0.40 30.41
C VAL A 124 -19.91 -0.39 31.63
N HIS A 125 -20.57 -1.52 31.40
CA HIS A 125 -20.76 -2.50 32.46
C HIS A 125 -19.37 -3.00 32.88
N PRO A 126 -19.05 -3.09 34.19
CA PRO A 126 -17.72 -3.49 34.67
C PRO A 126 -17.25 -4.87 34.17
N THR A 127 -18.15 -5.67 33.61
CA THR A 127 -17.89 -7.01 33.08
C THR A 127 -18.02 -7.14 31.56
N LYS A 128 -18.50 -6.11 30.83
CA LYS A 128 -18.64 -6.12 29.36
C LYS A 128 -18.42 -4.71 28.79
N GLN A 129 -17.25 -4.51 28.17
CA GLN A 129 -16.86 -3.24 27.52
C GLN A 129 -17.52 -3.09 26.14
N GLU A 130 -18.86 -3.11 26.10
CA GLU A 130 -19.63 -2.80 24.88
C GLU A 130 -20.05 -1.31 24.95
N VAL A 131 -19.95 -0.58 23.83
CA VAL A 131 -20.31 0.85 23.75
C VAL A 131 -21.32 1.05 22.64
N GLY A 132 -22.37 1.81 22.94
CA GLY A 132 -23.33 2.33 21.97
C GLY A 132 -23.00 3.78 21.62
N PHE A 133 -22.99 4.12 20.34
CA PHE A 133 -22.76 5.48 19.88
C PHE A 133 -24.06 6.11 19.39
N LEU A 134 -24.21 7.41 19.63
CA LEU A 134 -25.14 8.20 18.83
C LEU A 134 -24.58 8.26 17.40
N HIS A 135 -25.35 7.81 16.41
CA HIS A 135 -24.92 7.71 15.01
C HIS A 135 -23.79 6.71 14.71
N GLN A 136 -23.78 5.56 15.40
CA GLN A 136 -22.79 4.49 15.20
C GLN A 136 -22.57 4.12 13.71
N GLU A 137 -23.64 3.95 12.94
CA GLU A 137 -23.55 3.55 11.52
C GLU A 137 -22.79 4.59 10.69
N HIS A 138 -23.00 5.89 10.95
CA HIS A 138 -22.31 6.96 10.24
C HIS A 138 -20.80 6.96 10.55
N LEU A 139 -20.42 6.72 11.81
CA LEU A 139 -19.01 6.61 12.20
C LEU A 139 -18.36 5.37 11.58
N ILE A 140 -19.04 4.23 11.58
CA ILE A 140 -18.54 2.99 10.97
C ILE A 140 -18.30 3.21 9.48
N GLU A 141 -19.25 3.82 8.76
CA GLU A 141 -19.12 4.05 7.32
C GLU A 141 -17.99 5.06 7.02
N ALA A 142 -17.86 6.13 7.81
CA ALA A 142 -16.76 7.08 7.65
C ALA A 142 -15.37 6.43 7.85
N ILE A 143 -15.21 5.60 8.89
CA ILE A 143 -13.95 4.88 9.14
C ILE A 143 -13.70 3.87 8.02
N ARG A 144 -14.74 3.15 7.59
CA ARG A 144 -14.67 2.19 6.50
C ARG A 144 -14.17 2.84 5.22
N ALA A 145 -14.78 3.94 4.80
CA ALA A 145 -14.41 4.68 3.60
C ALA A 145 -12.97 5.20 3.67
N ALA A 146 -12.56 5.73 4.83
CA ALA A 146 -11.19 6.19 5.02
C ALA A 146 -10.17 5.04 4.97
N VAL A 147 -10.48 3.88 5.56
CA VAL A 147 -9.62 2.69 5.47
C VAL A 147 -9.53 2.20 4.04
N GLU A 148 -10.64 2.13 3.32
CA GLU A 148 -10.68 1.73 1.91
C GLU A 148 -9.79 2.64 1.06
N ASP A 149 -9.93 3.96 1.18
CA ASP A 149 -9.11 4.94 0.45
C ASP A 149 -7.60 4.78 0.73
N LYS A 150 -7.23 4.58 2.00
CA LYS A 150 -5.83 4.32 2.38
C LYS A 150 -5.30 3.00 1.81
N LEU A 151 -6.12 1.96 1.77
CA LEU A 151 -5.73 0.67 1.19
C LEU A 151 -5.57 0.76 -0.32
N LEU A 152 -6.49 1.42 -1.03
CA LEU A 152 -6.39 1.66 -2.47
C LEU A 152 -5.13 2.46 -2.81
N THR A 153 -4.88 3.56 -2.09
CA THR A 153 -3.68 4.39 -2.26
C THR A 153 -2.40 3.59 -2.06
N SER A 154 -2.38 2.69 -1.08
CA SER A 154 -1.21 1.86 -0.78
C SER A 154 -1.00 0.76 -1.83
N ASN A 155 -2.09 0.18 -2.34
CA ASN A 155 -2.05 -0.81 -3.42
C ASN A 155 -1.54 -0.18 -4.73
N ALA A 156 -1.99 1.03 -5.07
CA ALA A 156 -1.51 1.75 -6.26
C ALA A 156 0.01 1.94 -6.26
N LYS A 157 0.61 2.24 -5.10
CA LYS A 157 2.08 2.34 -4.94
C LYS A 157 2.79 1.02 -5.24
N ARG A 158 2.17 -0.12 -4.90
CA ARG A 158 2.71 -1.45 -5.16
C ARG A 158 2.73 -1.77 -6.66
N THR A 159 1.64 -1.50 -7.36
CA THR A 159 1.55 -1.75 -8.80
C THR A 159 2.58 -0.92 -9.58
N TYR A 160 2.81 0.34 -9.19
CA TYR A 160 3.79 1.20 -9.86
C TYR A 160 5.24 0.77 -9.61
N ALA A 161 5.59 0.33 -8.40
CA ALA A 161 6.93 -0.15 -8.08
C ALA A 161 7.28 -1.45 -8.83
N GLN A 162 6.29 -2.32 -9.09
CA GLN A 162 6.50 -3.54 -9.88
C GLN A 162 6.71 -3.23 -11.37
N ALA A 163 6.09 -2.17 -11.91
CA ALA A 163 6.23 -1.79 -13.31
C ALA A 163 7.60 -1.17 -13.67
N LEU A 164 8.33 -0.64 -12.68
CA LEU A 164 9.64 0.01 -12.88
C LEU A 164 10.84 -0.96 -12.87
N LEU A 165 10.62 -2.25 -12.56
CA LEU A 165 11.68 -3.25 -12.55
C LEU A 165 11.74 -3.96 -13.92
N PRO A 166 12.79 -3.75 -14.73
CA PRO A 166 12.96 -4.51 -15.97
C PRO A 166 13.29 -5.97 -15.62
N GLY A 167 12.33 -6.87 -15.81
CA GLY A 167 12.55 -8.33 -15.77
C GLY A 167 11.77 -9.12 -14.71
N ALA A 168 10.95 -8.49 -13.86
CA ALA A 168 10.11 -9.24 -12.92
C ALA A 168 8.79 -9.68 -13.59
N SER A 169 8.79 -10.88 -14.19
CA SER A 169 7.56 -11.48 -14.73
C SER A 169 6.69 -12.01 -13.60
N LEU A 170 5.47 -11.46 -13.44
CA LEU A 170 4.46 -12.04 -12.56
C LEU A 170 3.39 -12.72 -13.41
N VAL A 171 3.28 -14.04 -13.22
CA VAL A 171 2.10 -14.83 -13.55
C VAL A 171 0.95 -14.27 -12.70
N GLY A 172 0.01 -13.60 -13.36
CA GLY A 172 -1.12 -12.91 -12.74
C GLY A 172 -1.96 -12.26 -13.82
N GLU A 173 -2.83 -13.07 -14.41
CA GLU A 173 -3.72 -12.70 -15.51
C GLU A 173 -4.69 -11.60 -15.06
N ALA A 174 -4.52 -10.39 -15.61
CA ALA A 174 -5.51 -9.32 -15.58
C ALA A 174 -6.14 -9.20 -16.99
N PRO A 175 -7.45 -8.93 -17.09
CA PRO A 175 -8.21 -9.13 -18.31
C PRO A 175 -7.80 -8.13 -19.38
N LYS A 176 -7.30 -8.63 -20.51
CA LYS A 176 -7.11 -7.82 -21.72
C LYS A 176 -8.46 -7.59 -22.37
N GLU A 177 -8.85 -6.32 -22.48
CA GLU A 177 -9.90 -5.89 -23.37
C GLU A 177 -9.65 -6.46 -24.77
N LEU A 178 -10.61 -7.25 -25.25
CA LEU A 178 -10.62 -7.87 -26.57
C LEU A 178 -10.85 -6.80 -27.64
N VAL A 179 -9.79 -6.05 -27.98
CA VAL A 179 -9.76 -5.30 -29.24
C VAL A 179 -9.39 -6.30 -30.34
N SER A 180 -10.42 -6.89 -30.93
CA SER A 180 -10.33 -7.76 -32.10
C SER A 180 -9.82 -6.98 -33.31
N SER A 181 -8.49 -6.90 -33.46
CA SER A 181 -7.87 -6.56 -34.74
C SER A 181 -7.52 -7.86 -35.45
N TYR A 182 -8.43 -8.32 -36.32
CA TYR A 182 -8.16 -9.45 -37.19
C TYR A 182 -6.94 -9.15 -38.07
N TYR A 183 -5.81 -9.77 -37.74
CA TYR A 183 -4.62 -9.83 -38.58
C TYR A 183 -4.98 -10.54 -39.88
N ARG A 184 -4.93 -9.82 -41.00
CA ARG A 184 -4.98 -10.45 -42.33
C ARG A 184 -3.57 -10.87 -42.76
N PRO A 185 -3.35 -12.14 -43.12
CA PRO A 185 -2.03 -12.64 -43.52
C PRO A 185 -1.51 -12.05 -44.84
N GLU A 186 -2.33 -11.29 -45.57
CA GLU A 186 -1.98 -10.63 -46.84
C GLU A 186 -0.92 -9.51 -46.68
N LYS A 187 -0.67 -9.02 -45.46
CA LYS A 187 0.37 -8.02 -45.17
C LYS A 187 1.77 -8.59 -44.90
N LEU A 188 1.94 -9.91 -44.94
CA LEU A 188 3.24 -10.58 -44.78
C LEU A 188 3.95 -10.81 -46.13
N VAL A 189 3.33 -10.45 -47.25
CA VAL A 189 3.91 -10.59 -48.59
C VAL A 189 4.47 -9.23 -49.02
N ARG A 190 5.78 -9.19 -49.30
CA ARG A 190 6.44 -8.01 -49.89
C ARG A 190 5.94 -7.84 -51.32
N THR A 191 5.02 -6.90 -51.54
CA THR A 191 4.44 -6.62 -52.88
C THR A 191 5.12 -5.47 -53.63
N ASP A 192 6.09 -4.79 -53.02
CA ASP A 192 6.81 -3.70 -53.69
C ASP A 192 8.06 -4.22 -54.41
N ALA A 193 7.99 -4.24 -55.74
CA ALA A 193 9.07 -4.67 -56.63
C ALA A 193 10.29 -3.73 -56.62
N LYS A 194 10.21 -2.55 -55.98
CA LYS A 194 11.33 -1.60 -55.84
C LYS A 194 12.10 -1.72 -54.53
N ALA A 195 11.70 -2.61 -53.62
CA ALA A 195 12.44 -2.85 -52.39
C ALA A 195 13.79 -3.53 -52.70
N GLN A 196 14.89 -2.96 -52.20
CA GLN A 196 16.27 -3.44 -52.38
C GLN A 196 16.41 -4.94 -52.10
N THR A 197 16.99 -5.69 -53.02
CA THR A 197 17.32 -7.10 -52.81
C THR A 197 18.57 -7.24 -51.96
N LEU A 198 18.68 -8.31 -51.18
CA LEU A 198 19.82 -8.58 -50.28
C LEU A 198 21.18 -8.63 -51.01
N HIS A 199 21.18 -8.81 -52.33
CA HIS A 199 22.38 -8.71 -53.18
C HIS A 199 23.04 -7.32 -53.17
N ALA A 200 22.29 -6.25 -52.88
CA ALA A 200 22.85 -4.89 -52.79
C ALA A 200 23.76 -4.69 -51.56
N PHE A 201 23.68 -5.57 -50.56
CA PHE A 201 24.52 -5.53 -49.36
C PHE A 201 25.78 -6.41 -49.47
N LEU A 202 25.88 -7.23 -50.51
CA LEU A 202 27.07 -8.03 -50.81
C LEU A 202 27.87 -7.34 -51.92
N VAL A 203 28.47 -6.19 -51.59
CA VAL A 203 29.56 -5.64 -52.40
C VAL A 203 30.82 -6.41 -52.02
N ASP A 204 31.33 -7.19 -52.96
CA ASP A 204 32.55 -7.97 -52.83
C ASP A 204 33.78 -7.04 -52.87
N ASP A 205 34.68 -7.27 -51.93
CA ASP A 205 35.85 -6.45 -51.60
C ASP A 205 36.99 -6.76 -52.57
N ALA A 206 36.99 -6.14 -53.76
CA ALA A 206 38.15 -6.20 -54.65
C ALA A 206 38.22 -5.06 -55.67
N THR A 207 39.23 -4.22 -55.49
CA THR A 207 39.92 -3.37 -56.47
C THR A 207 39.22 -2.07 -56.89
N HIS A 208 39.79 -0.93 -56.45
CA HIS A 208 40.43 0.01 -57.38
C HIS A 208 41.42 0.94 -56.64
N LYS A 209 42.67 0.90 -57.12
CA LYS A 209 43.78 1.79 -56.77
C LYS A 209 43.48 3.22 -57.25
N HIS A 210 43.86 4.23 -56.47
CA HIS A 210 44.49 5.50 -56.89
C HIS A 210 44.78 6.33 -55.61
N THR A 211 46.03 6.33 -55.10
CA THR A 211 47.05 7.36 -55.34
C THR A 211 46.56 8.80 -55.10
N THR A 212 46.99 9.41 -53.98
CA THR A 212 47.72 10.70 -53.96
C THR A 212 48.34 10.92 -52.59
N ALA A 213 49.61 11.35 -52.64
CA ALA A 213 50.58 11.37 -51.57
C ALA A 213 50.40 12.53 -50.57
N GLN A 214 50.79 12.30 -49.32
CA GLN A 214 51.22 13.33 -48.37
C GLN A 214 52.59 12.93 -47.79
N PRO A 215 53.61 13.79 -47.85
CA PRO A 215 54.95 13.44 -47.41
C PRO A 215 55.14 13.76 -45.93
N PHE A 216 55.79 12.86 -45.18
CA PHE A 216 56.41 13.18 -43.91
C PHE A 216 57.69 12.38 -43.75
N ALA A 217 58.83 13.04 -43.98
CA ALA A 217 60.11 12.65 -43.40
C ALA A 217 61.04 13.86 -43.41
N GLY A 218 61.80 14.05 -42.33
CA GLY A 218 63.05 14.78 -42.43
C GLY A 218 63.32 15.84 -41.38
N ARG A 219 63.60 15.40 -40.15
CA ARG A 219 64.43 16.15 -39.22
C ARG A 219 65.87 16.11 -39.73
N ARG A 220 66.45 17.24 -40.17
CA ARG A 220 67.76 17.78 -39.70
C ARG A 220 68.27 18.97 -40.52
N ARG A 221 68.71 19.98 -39.75
CA ARG A 221 69.58 21.10 -40.11
C ARG A 221 70.84 20.63 -40.85
N ARG A 222 71.33 21.44 -41.79
CA ARG A 222 72.70 22.00 -41.80
C ARG A 222 72.83 23.05 -42.91
N PHE A 223 73.33 24.21 -42.46
CA PHE A 223 74.02 25.32 -43.13
C PHE A 223 73.43 25.91 -44.42
#